data_AF-A0A1Z9NAL8-F1
#
_entry.id   AF-A0A1Z9NAL8-F1
#
_cell.length_a   1.000
_cell.length_b   1.000
_cell.length_c   1.000
_cell.angle_alpha   90.00
_cell.angle_beta   90.00
_cell.angle_gamma   90.00
#
_symmetry.space_group_name_H-M   'P 1'
#
loop_
_entity.id
_entity.type
_entity.pdbx_description
1 polymer ?
#
loop_
_entity_poly.entity_id
_entity_poly.type
_entity_poly.pdbx_seq_one_letter_code
_entity_poly.pdbx_strand_id
1 'polypeptide(L)'
;MLLDFTGWACVNCRKMEENVWSQPDVFLLLNEDFVIISLYIDDRNELPDEMQFNFQYPNGRIKTIKTIGEKWATFQSLNFSSASQPYYVLLSADGTLLNSPVQYTDTDTYKSWLQSGLKKFKENKISSQGYAF
;
A
#
# COMPACT_ATOMS: atom_id res chain seq x y z
N MET A 1 5.65 1.12 -7.38
CA MET A 1 5.53 0.16 -6.26
C MET A 1 4.08 0.13 -5.83
N LEU A 2 3.63 -1.01 -5.31
CA LEU A 2 2.30 -1.21 -4.75
C LEU A 2 2.45 -1.50 -3.26
N LEU A 3 1.91 -0.62 -2.41
CA LEU A 3 1.73 -0.94 -0.99
C LEU A 3 0.39 -1.64 -0.83
N ASP A 4 0.42 -2.82 -0.22
CA ASP A 4 -0.74 -3.63 0.11
C ASP A 4 -0.90 -3.66 1.63
N PHE A 5 -1.77 -2.81 2.17
CA PHE A 5 -2.14 -2.89 3.58
C PHE A 5 -3.14 -4.02 3.76
N THR A 6 -2.65 -5.10 4.36
CA THR A 6 -3.34 -6.38 4.48
C THR A 6 -3.33 -6.88 5.92
N GLY A 7 -3.89 -8.06 6.14
CA GLY A 7 -3.86 -8.73 7.43
C GLY A 7 -3.94 -10.25 7.29
N TRP A 8 -3.43 -10.96 8.29
CA TRP A 8 -3.50 -12.41 8.39
C TRP A 8 -4.96 -12.88 8.46
N ALA A 9 -5.78 -12.20 9.26
CA ALA A 9 -7.19 -12.55 9.45
C ALA A 9 -8.16 -11.82 8.49
N CYS A 10 -7.64 -11.10 7.49
CA CYS A 10 -8.45 -10.26 6.61
C CYS A 10 -9.16 -11.06 5.51
N VAL A 11 -10.43 -11.40 5.73
CA VAL A 11 -11.27 -12.16 4.76
C VAL A 11 -11.36 -11.45 3.40
N ASN A 12 -11.57 -10.13 3.38
CA ASN A 12 -11.70 -9.39 2.13
C ASN A 12 -10.37 -9.29 1.36
N CYS A 13 -9.23 -9.34 2.05
CA CYS A 13 -7.91 -9.38 1.42
C CYS A 13 -7.72 -10.71 0.68
N ARG A 14 -8.05 -11.83 1.34
CA ARG A 14 -7.99 -13.16 0.70
C ARG A 14 -8.94 -13.26 -0.51
N LYS A 15 -10.13 -12.68 -0.41
CA LYS A 15 -11.04 -12.58 -1.57
C LYS A 15 -10.45 -11.80 -2.74
N MET A 16 -9.73 -10.69 -2.48
CA MET A 16 -9.03 -9.97 -3.55
C MET A 16 -7.92 -10.82 -4.16
N GLU A 17 -7.10 -11.48 -3.34
CA GLU A 17 -6.03 -12.37 -3.83
C GLU A 17 -6.59 -13.52 -4.69
N GLU A 18 -7.64 -14.18 -4.21
CA GLU A 18 -8.24 -15.35 -4.86
C GLU A 18 -9.03 -15.01 -6.12
N ASN A 19 -9.74 -13.89 -6.16
CA ASN A 19 -10.68 -13.59 -7.25
C ASN A 19 -10.20 -12.50 -8.21
N VAL A 20 -9.30 -11.61 -7.76
CA VAL A 20 -8.82 -10.47 -8.55
C VAL A 20 -7.35 -10.64 -8.93
N TRP A 21 -6.46 -10.87 -7.97
CA TRP A 21 -5.02 -10.98 -8.26
C TRP A 21 -4.68 -12.23 -9.08
N SER A 22 -5.45 -13.30 -8.91
CA SER A 22 -5.31 -14.56 -9.64
C SER A 22 -5.71 -14.46 -11.12
N GLN A 23 -6.43 -13.41 -11.53
CA GLN A 23 -6.86 -13.25 -12.92
C GLN A 23 -5.63 -13.06 -13.81
N PRO A 24 -5.49 -13.79 -14.93
CA PRO A 24 -4.23 -13.84 -15.68
C PRO A 24 -3.66 -12.48 -16.08
N ASP A 25 -4.53 -11.54 -16.43
CA ASP A 25 -4.14 -10.19 -16.85
C ASP A 25 -3.72 -9.29 -15.68
N VAL A 26 -4.37 -9.40 -14.52
CA VAL A 26 -3.95 -8.72 -13.29
C VAL A 26 -2.66 -9.33 -12.75
N PHE A 27 -2.57 -10.67 -12.73
CA PHE A 27 -1.39 -11.40 -12.28
C PHE A 27 -0.14 -10.98 -13.06
N LEU A 28 -0.23 -10.94 -14.40
CA LEU A 28 0.90 -10.53 -15.25
C LEU A 28 1.34 -9.10 -14.94
N LEU A 29 0.41 -8.15 -14.82
CA LEU A 29 0.73 -6.77 -14.44
C LEU A 29 1.45 -6.73 -13.09
N LEU A 30 0.88 -7.38 -12.07
CA LEU A 30 1.44 -7.40 -10.72
C LEU A 30 2.84 -8.02 -10.68
N ASN A 31 3.06 -9.11 -11.41
CA ASN A 31 4.31 -9.85 -11.41
C ASN A 31 5.43 -9.16 -12.22
N GLU A 32 5.09 -8.50 -13.33
CA GLU A 32 6.08 -7.94 -14.25
C GLU A 32 6.33 -6.44 -14.05
N ASP A 33 5.29 -5.68 -13.70
CA ASP A 33 5.36 -4.21 -13.69
C ASP A 33 5.41 -3.59 -12.27
N PHE A 34 5.15 -4.38 -11.22
CA PHE A 34 5.08 -3.87 -9.84
C PHE A 34 6.02 -4.58 -8.86
N VAL A 35 6.63 -3.79 -8.00
CA VAL A 35 7.17 -4.27 -6.71
C VAL A 35 6.06 -4.15 -5.67
N ILE A 36 5.60 -5.29 -5.16
CA ILE A 36 4.56 -5.37 -4.13
C ILE A 36 5.21 -5.40 -2.75
N ILE A 37 4.69 -4.58 -1.85
CA ILE A 37 5.10 -4.50 -0.45
C ILE A 37 3.86 -4.71 0.42
N SER A 38 3.71 -5.92 0.96
CA SER A 38 2.60 -6.25 1.85
C SER A 38 2.90 -5.83 3.28
N LEU A 39 2.04 -4.97 3.82
CA LEU A 39 2.14 -4.37 5.14
C LEU A 39 1.03 -4.96 6.01
N TYR A 40 1.37 -5.98 6.78
CA TYR A 40 0.45 -6.67 7.68
C TYR A 40 0.17 -5.83 8.92
N ILE A 41 -1.06 -5.32 9.04
CA ILE A 41 -1.45 -4.39 10.11
C ILE A 41 -1.93 -5.10 11.38
N ASP A 42 -2.22 -6.40 11.31
CA ASP A 42 -2.57 -7.26 12.44
C ASP A 42 -1.42 -8.17 12.90
N ASP A 43 -0.21 -7.95 12.37
CA ASP A 43 0.98 -8.69 12.75
C ASP A 43 1.37 -8.40 14.22
N ARG A 44 1.51 -9.49 15.01
CA ARG A 44 1.79 -9.46 16.45
C ARG A 44 3.27 -9.65 16.77
N ASN A 45 4.12 -9.87 15.77
CA ASN A 45 5.56 -9.93 15.98
C ASN A 45 6.06 -8.59 16.51
N GLU A 46 6.88 -8.64 17.55
CA GLU A 46 7.49 -7.45 18.14
C GLU A 46 8.52 -6.84 17.18
N LEU A 47 8.57 -5.52 17.18
CA LEU A 47 9.68 -4.77 16.60
C LEU A 47 10.89 -4.94 17.51
N PRO A 48 12.12 -4.91 16.95
CA PRO A 48 13.33 -4.74 17.75
C PRO A 48 13.18 -3.57 18.72
N ASP A 49 13.70 -3.69 19.93
CA ASP A 49 13.51 -2.70 21.00
C ASP A 49 13.92 -1.28 20.54
N GLU A 50 14.99 -1.16 19.75
CA GLU A 50 15.46 0.09 19.17
C GLU A 50 14.52 0.72 18.13
N MET A 51 13.58 -0.06 17.59
CA MET A 51 12.56 0.38 16.64
C MET A 51 11.20 0.63 17.28
N GLN A 52 11.02 0.34 18.58
CA GLN A 52 9.80 0.66 19.31
C GLN A 52 9.77 2.15 19.66
N PHE A 53 8.58 2.77 19.62
CA PHE A 53 8.45 4.21 19.85
C PHE A 53 7.07 4.60 20.40
N ASN A 54 6.98 5.76 21.03
CA ASN A 54 5.69 6.36 21.40
C ASN A 54 5.22 7.29 20.28
N PHE A 55 4.02 7.03 19.77
CA PHE A 55 3.35 7.91 18.83
C PHE A 55 2.29 8.75 19.55
N GLN A 56 2.34 10.07 19.35
CA GLN A 56 1.34 10.99 19.87
C GLN A 56 0.37 11.39 18.74
N TYR A 57 -0.89 11.04 18.89
CA TYR A 57 -1.96 11.45 17.97
C TYR A 57 -2.25 12.95 18.11
N PRO A 58 -2.82 13.60 17.07
CA PRO A 58 -3.20 15.01 17.13
C PRO A 58 -4.16 15.38 18.28
N ASN A 59 -4.93 14.41 18.79
CA ASN A 59 -5.83 14.60 19.94
C ASN A 59 -5.12 14.48 21.31
N GLY A 60 -3.79 14.33 21.34
CA GLY A 60 -2.99 14.20 22.56
C GLY A 60 -2.88 12.77 23.11
N ARG A 61 -3.59 11.80 22.55
CA ARG A 61 -3.44 10.39 22.96
C ARG A 61 -2.05 9.88 22.60
N ILE A 62 -1.39 9.22 23.53
CA ILE A 62 -0.13 8.50 23.29
C ILE A 62 -0.42 7.02 23.10
N LYS A 63 0.17 6.42 22.06
CA LYS A 63 0.19 4.97 21.83
C LYS A 63 1.63 4.52 21.70
N THR A 64 2.03 3.57 22.54
CA THR A 64 3.29 2.85 22.36
C THR A 64 3.15 1.88 21.21
N ILE A 65 4.06 1.95 20.24
CA ILE A 65 4.14 1.09 19.07
C ILE A 65 5.21 0.04 19.35
N LYS A 66 4.78 -1.22 19.49
CA LYS A 66 5.64 -2.35 19.84
C LYS A 66 5.68 -3.42 18.77
N THR A 67 4.62 -3.59 17.98
CA THR A 67 4.55 -4.65 16.97
C THR A 67 4.64 -4.11 15.54
N ILE A 68 4.97 -5.01 14.60
CA ILE A 68 4.97 -4.73 13.17
C ILE A 68 3.58 -4.22 12.73
N GLY A 69 2.51 -4.86 13.18
CA GLY A 69 1.15 -4.46 12.88
C GLY A 69 0.80 -3.07 13.39
N GLU A 70 1.17 -2.75 14.63
CA GLU A 70 0.93 -1.41 15.19
C GLU A 70 1.67 -0.31 14.44
N LYS A 71 2.89 -0.60 13.95
CA LYS A 71 3.66 0.34 13.12
C LYS A 71 2.95 0.62 11.80
N TRP A 72 2.53 -0.42 11.08
CA TRP A 72 1.89 -0.23 9.77
C TRP A 72 0.46 0.31 9.87
N ALA A 73 -0.31 -0.09 10.89
CA ALA A 73 -1.61 0.50 11.16
C ALA A 73 -1.51 2.00 11.46
N THR A 74 -0.51 2.39 12.27
CA THR A 74 -0.24 3.81 12.56
C THR A 74 0.18 4.54 11.30
N PHE A 75 1.09 3.98 10.50
CA PHE A 75 1.51 4.56 9.23
C PHE A 75 0.35 4.77 8.26
N GLN A 76 -0.55 3.78 8.11
CA GLN A 76 -1.74 3.87 7.26
C GLN A 76 -2.66 5.01 7.72
N SER A 77 -2.95 5.07 9.02
CA SER A 77 -3.83 6.09 9.59
C SER A 77 -3.29 7.50 9.41
N LEU A 78 -1.97 7.69 9.47
CA LEU A 78 -1.36 9.02 9.39
C LEU A 78 -1.28 9.55 7.96
N ASN A 79 -0.94 8.69 7.00
CA ASN A 79 -0.71 9.11 5.63
C ASN A 79 -1.99 9.08 4.78
N PHE A 80 -2.95 8.22 5.14
CA PHE A 80 -4.12 7.95 4.31
C PHE A 80 -5.45 8.10 5.04
N SER A 81 -5.44 8.47 6.32
CA SER A 81 -6.66 8.63 7.13
C SER A 81 -7.58 7.40 7.08
N SER A 82 -6.98 6.21 7.00
CA SER A 82 -7.68 4.93 6.83
C SER A 82 -7.13 3.88 7.79
N ALA A 83 -8.01 2.95 8.18
CA ALA A 83 -7.68 1.77 8.96
C ALA A 83 -8.33 0.50 8.36
N SER A 84 -8.79 0.56 7.11
CA SER A 84 -9.45 -0.55 6.42
C SER A 84 -8.44 -1.47 5.74
N GLN A 85 -8.79 -2.76 5.60
CA GLN A 85 -8.08 -3.71 4.75
C GLN A 85 -9.09 -4.50 3.90
N PRO A 86 -8.77 -4.82 2.63
CA PRO A 86 -7.53 -4.43 1.95
C PRO A 86 -7.51 -2.94 1.60
N TYR A 87 -6.31 -2.37 1.51
CA TYR A 87 -6.10 -0.99 1.07
C TYR A 87 -4.80 -0.88 0.27
N TYR A 88 -4.93 -0.44 -0.98
CA TYR A 88 -3.86 -0.47 -1.97
C TYR A 88 -3.44 0.93 -2.37
N VAL A 89 -2.13 1.16 -2.43
CA VAL A 89 -1.54 2.46 -2.81
C VAL A 89 -0.48 2.25 -3.87
N LEU A 90 -0.56 3.00 -4.97
CA LEU A 90 0.53 3.06 -5.96
C LEU A 90 1.38 4.30 -5.74
N LEU A 91 2.68 4.08 -5.65
CA LEU A 91 3.67 5.14 -5.49
C LEU A 91 4.97 4.86 -6.24
N SER A 92 5.62 5.93 -6.70
CA SER A 92 6.99 5.87 -7.23
C SER A 92 8.03 5.81 -6.09
N ALA A 93 9.29 5.54 -6.45
CA ALA A 93 10.38 5.36 -5.47
C ALA A 93 10.67 6.58 -4.59
N ASP A 94 10.30 7.78 -5.07
CA ASP A 94 10.40 9.06 -4.35
C ASP A 94 9.19 9.34 -3.43
N GLY A 95 8.22 8.43 -3.37
CA GLY A 95 7.01 8.57 -2.56
C GLY A 95 5.86 9.32 -3.25
N THR A 96 5.99 9.71 -4.52
CA THR A 96 4.89 10.36 -5.25
C THR A 96 3.75 9.38 -5.51
N LEU A 97 2.53 9.75 -5.12
CA LEU A 97 1.31 8.96 -5.41
C LEU A 97 1.03 8.96 -6.91
N LEU A 98 0.74 7.78 -7.45
CA LEU A 98 0.48 7.58 -8.88
C LEU A 98 -1.01 7.69 -9.22
N ASN A 99 -1.89 7.49 -8.24
CA ASN A 99 -3.33 7.68 -8.32
C ASN A 99 -3.95 7.62 -6.90
N SER A 100 -5.27 7.79 -6.81
CA SER A 100 -6.01 7.62 -5.55
C SER A 100 -5.95 6.16 -5.08
N PRO A 101 -5.76 5.90 -3.78
CA PRO A 101 -5.82 4.56 -3.22
C PRO A 101 -7.16 3.87 -3.46
N VAL A 102 -7.15 2.54 -3.50
CA VAL A 102 -8.36 1.71 -3.65
C VAL A 102 -8.46 0.67 -2.53
N GLN A 103 -9.69 0.25 -2.24
CA GLN A 103 -10.01 -0.80 -1.27
C GLN A 103 -10.43 -2.08 -2.01
N TYR A 104 -11.24 -2.92 -1.35
CA TYR A 104 -11.91 -4.05 -2.00
C TYR A 104 -12.70 -3.57 -3.22
N THR A 105 -12.48 -4.21 -4.37
CA THR A 105 -13.13 -3.85 -5.64
C THR A 105 -13.12 -5.05 -6.60
N ASP A 106 -13.76 -4.92 -7.76
CA ASP A 106 -13.80 -5.94 -8.80
C ASP A 106 -12.53 -5.94 -9.67
N THR A 107 -12.36 -6.99 -10.47
CA THR A 107 -11.19 -7.18 -11.35
C THR A 107 -10.97 -6.05 -12.34
N ASP A 108 -12.04 -5.59 -13.00
CA ASP A 108 -11.93 -4.59 -14.07
C ASP A 108 -11.51 -3.24 -13.50
N THR A 109 -12.11 -2.85 -12.37
CA THR A 109 -11.74 -1.65 -11.63
C THR A 109 -10.28 -1.73 -11.15
N TYR A 110 -9.86 -2.85 -10.56
CA TYR A 110 -8.50 -3.03 -10.05
C TYR A 110 -7.45 -2.99 -11.16
N LYS A 111 -7.69 -3.71 -12.27
CA LYS A 111 -6.82 -3.70 -13.44
C LYS A 111 -6.68 -2.31 -14.04
N SER A 112 -7.79 -1.60 -14.22
CA SER A 112 -7.79 -0.23 -14.74
C SER A 112 -7.00 0.72 -13.84
N TRP A 113 -7.11 0.53 -12.53
CA TRP A 113 -6.36 1.28 -11.53
C TRP A 113 -4.84 1.02 -11.63
N LEU A 114 -4.41 -0.24 -11.75
CA LEU A 114 -2.99 -0.59 -11.98
C LEU A 114 -2.45 0.07 -13.26
N GLN A 115 -3.18 -0.08 -14.37
CA GLN A 115 -2.77 0.48 -15.67
C GLN A 115 -2.67 2.00 -15.64
N SER A 116 -3.61 2.68 -14.98
CA SER A 116 -3.59 4.14 -14.79
C SER A 116 -2.35 4.58 -14.00
N GLY A 117 -2.01 3.88 -12.92
CA GLY A 117 -0.80 4.17 -12.14
C GLY A 117 0.49 3.97 -12.94
N LEU A 118 0.59 2.90 -13.75
CA LEU A 118 1.74 2.68 -14.63
C LEU A 118 1.87 3.76 -15.70
N LYS A 119 0.75 4.19 -16.29
CA LYS A 119 0.74 5.29 -17.24
C LYS A 119 1.29 6.57 -16.60
N LYS A 120 0.79 6.91 -15.41
CA LYS A 120 1.24 8.09 -14.66
C LYS A 120 2.73 8.01 -14.30
N PHE A 121 3.22 6.83 -13.92
CA PHE A 121 4.64 6.62 -13.65
C PHE A 121 5.52 6.87 -14.88
N LYS A 122 5.11 6.38 -16.05
CA LYS A 122 5.83 6.60 -17.33
C LYS A 122 5.83 8.08 -17.72
N GLU A 123 4.72 8.78 -17.56
CA GLU A 123 4.63 10.23 -17.80
C GLU A 123 5.57 11.03 -16.88
N ASN A 124 5.62 10.69 -15.58
CA ASN A 124 6.50 11.36 -14.62
C ASN A 124 7.99 11.13 -14.94
N LYS A 125 8.37 9.95 -15.45
CA LYS A 125 9.74 9.69 -15.92
C LYS A 125 10.14 10.55 -17.12
N ILE A 126 9.22 10.75 -18.06
CA ILE A 126 9.48 11.58 -19.25
C ILE A 126 9.65 13.05 -18.84
N SER A 127 8.82 13.55 -17.92
CA SER A 127 8.90 14.92 -17.42
C SER A 127 10.15 15.22 -16.58
N SER A 128 10.72 14.21 -15.92
CA SER A 128 11.94 14.36 -15.11
C SER A 128 13.25 14.20 -15.91
N GLN A 129 13.18 13.84 -17.19
CA GLN A 129 14.31 13.81 -18.12
C GLN A 129 14.44 15.08 -18.99
N GLY A 130 13.49 16.02 -18.90
CA GLY A 130 13.59 17.34 -19.51
C GLY A 130 14.30 18.32 -18.57
N TYR A 131 15.45 18.85 -19.01
CA TYR A 131 16.35 19.78 -18.32
C TYR A 131 17.33 19.15 -17.33
N ALA A 132 18.47 18.73 -17.87
CA ALA A 132 19.76 18.79 -17.17
C ALA A 132 20.50 20.03 -17.67
N PHE A 133 20.84 20.96 -16.78
CA PHE A 133 22.02 21.81 -16.95
C PHE A 133 23.25 21.04 -16.49
#